data_AF-A0A955HX37-F1
#
_entry.id   AF-A0A955HX37-F1
#
_cell.length_a   1.000
_cell.length_b   1.000
_cell.length_c   1.000
_cell.angle_alpha   90.00
_cell.angle_beta   90.00
_cell.angle_gamma   90.00
#
_symmetry.space_group_name_H-M   'P 1'
#
loop_
_entity.id
_entity.type
_entity.pdbx_description
1 polymer ?
#
loop_
_entity_poly.entity_id
_entity_poly.type
_entity_poly.pdbx_seq_one_letter_code
_entity_poly.pdbx_strand_id
1 'polypeptide(L)'
;MQNENLKRALEILKKAVQNREAVVVEGFVQLGPDELRKALEIEDGERWQEVFDYMVLHKGVIKHCVRKYMDFFYDFMVDRGPLAIRSAFEIEDAKYDAVFEEIFDLVAIGKGALYDHVKKNMHVYVMSVRDGNANSLREELGLAGKRYQRVWEELLDQFMNAVCDSFYSERDVEQGMFLFDALMNSLREHRSLRSNEKMWVFEEAIS
;
A
#
# COMPACT_ATOMS: atom_id res chain seq x y z
N MET A 1 -5.21 23.58 29.10
CA MET A 1 -4.02 22.89 28.55
C MET A 1 -3.79 23.20 27.07
N GLN A 2 -4.66 22.80 26.12
CA GLN A 2 -4.47 23.11 24.68
C GLN A 2 -4.28 24.62 24.37
N ASN A 3 -4.94 25.51 25.12
CA ASN A 3 -4.89 26.95 24.90
C ASN A 3 -3.59 27.63 25.37
N GLU A 4 -2.83 27.02 26.30
CA GLU A 4 -1.55 27.56 26.78
C GLU A 4 -0.38 27.13 25.88
N ASN A 5 -0.38 25.88 25.41
CA ASN A 5 0.62 25.39 24.45
C ASN A 5 0.54 26.16 23.13
N LEU A 6 -0.68 26.48 22.67
CA LEU A 6 -0.91 27.28 21.46
C LEU A 6 -0.41 28.72 21.60
N LYS A 7 -0.55 29.31 22.80
CA LYS A 7 0.00 30.64 23.11
C LYS A 7 1.53 30.64 23.16
N ARG A 8 2.16 29.60 23.73
CA ARG A 8 3.62 29.46 23.75
C ARG A 8 4.21 29.26 22.36
N ALA A 9 3.64 28.35 21.56
CA ALA A 9 4.06 28.16 20.17
C ALA A 9 3.92 29.45 19.36
N LEU A 10 2.81 30.19 19.53
CA LEU A 10 2.61 31.50 18.91
C LEU A 10 3.60 32.56 19.41
N GLU A 11 3.97 32.57 20.70
CA GLU A 11 4.99 33.50 21.22
C GLU A 11 6.39 33.15 20.71
N ILE A 12 6.72 31.86 20.59
CA ILE A 12 7.99 31.37 20.02
C ILE A 12 8.06 31.72 18.53
N LEU A 13 7.01 31.42 17.76
CA LEU A 13 6.90 31.83 16.35
C LEU A 13 6.88 33.36 16.21
N LYS A 14 6.18 34.11 17.05
CA LYS A 14 6.20 35.58 17.00
C LYS A 14 7.58 36.15 17.33
N LYS A 15 8.31 35.56 18.28
CA LYS A 15 9.68 35.96 18.63
C LYS A 15 10.69 35.56 17.56
N ALA A 16 10.56 34.37 16.97
CA ALA A 16 11.46 33.85 15.94
C ALA A 16 11.21 34.46 14.55
N VAL A 17 9.96 34.84 14.25
CA VAL A 17 9.52 35.12 12.87
C VAL A 17 9.02 36.55 12.66
N GLN A 18 8.84 37.37 13.72
CA GLN A 18 8.49 38.80 13.62
C GLN A 18 7.43 39.13 12.54
N ASN A 19 6.29 38.42 12.51
CA ASN A 19 5.22 38.56 11.50
C ASN A 19 5.51 38.03 10.07
N ARG A 20 6.54 37.21 9.84
CA ARG A 20 6.82 36.55 8.53
C ARG A 20 6.29 35.12 8.41
N GLU A 21 5.11 34.87 8.95
CA GLU A 21 4.53 33.52 9.00
C GLU A 21 4.39 32.87 7.62
N ALA A 22 3.98 33.63 6.60
CA ALA A 22 3.90 33.15 5.22
C ALA A 22 5.25 32.71 4.67
N VAL A 23 6.35 33.39 5.05
CA VAL A 23 7.71 33.05 4.61
C VAL A 23 8.16 31.73 5.23
N VAL A 24 7.75 31.44 6.47
CA VAL A 24 8.09 30.19 7.15
C VAL A 24 7.28 29.02 6.59
N VAL A 25 6.00 29.23 6.29
CA VAL A 25 5.17 28.22 5.59
C VAL A 25 5.75 27.92 4.20
N GLU A 26 6.13 28.95 3.44
CA GLU A 26 6.74 28.76 2.14
C GLU A 26 8.13 28.11 2.24
N GLY A 27 8.93 28.50 3.24
CA GLY A 27 10.21 27.88 3.55
C GLY A 27 10.08 26.39 3.88
N PHE A 28 9.07 26.00 4.65
CA PHE A 28 8.76 24.60 4.94
C PHE A 28 8.52 23.81 3.65
N VAL A 29 7.71 24.36 2.74
CA VAL A 29 7.37 23.71 1.48
C VAL A 29 8.55 23.66 0.51
N GLN A 30 9.47 24.61 0.57
CA GLN A 30 10.63 24.64 -0.35
C GLN A 30 11.83 23.85 0.17
N LEU A 31 12.11 23.90 1.47
CA LEU A 31 13.34 23.38 2.07
C LEU A 31 13.10 22.09 2.88
N GLY A 32 11.88 21.86 3.34
CA GLY A 32 11.56 20.78 4.28
C GLY A 32 11.78 21.16 5.76
N PRO A 33 11.38 20.28 6.69
CA PRO A 33 11.40 20.55 8.13
C PRO A 33 12.81 20.77 8.69
N ASP A 34 13.77 19.90 8.34
CA ASP A 34 15.13 19.96 8.89
C ASP A 34 15.89 21.23 8.50
N GLU A 35 15.88 21.56 7.21
CA GLU A 35 16.56 22.74 6.71
C GLU A 35 15.88 24.03 7.19
N LEU A 36 14.55 24.02 7.35
CA LEU A 36 13.85 25.13 7.99
C LEU A 36 14.25 25.27 9.47
N ARG A 37 14.35 24.16 10.22
CA ARG A 37 14.80 24.19 11.62
C ARG A 37 16.19 24.81 11.75
N LYS A 38 17.13 24.41 10.87
CA LYS A 38 18.47 24.98 10.81
C LYS A 38 18.44 26.47 10.46
N ALA A 39 17.65 26.86 9.46
CA ALA A 39 17.52 28.25 9.03
C ALA A 39 16.89 29.16 10.11
N LEU A 40 16.05 28.59 10.98
CA LEU A 40 15.47 29.28 12.12
C LEU A 40 16.35 29.24 13.38
N GLU A 41 17.52 28.59 13.31
CA GLU A 41 18.47 28.46 14.42
C GLU A 41 17.84 27.84 15.69
N ILE A 42 16.91 26.90 15.50
CA ILE A 42 16.22 26.21 16.61
C ILE A 42 16.97 24.93 16.97
N GLU A 43 17.88 25.03 17.93
CA GLU A 43 18.64 23.87 18.44
C GLU A 43 17.80 22.95 19.33
N ASP A 44 16.88 23.53 20.11
CA ASP A 44 16.01 22.82 21.04
C ASP A 44 14.92 22.02 20.30
N GLY A 45 14.95 20.70 20.43
CA GLY A 45 14.01 19.78 19.79
C GLY A 45 12.57 19.94 20.28
N GLU A 46 12.35 20.23 21.56
CA GLU A 46 10.98 20.42 22.08
C GLU A 46 10.35 21.69 21.51
N ARG A 47 11.14 22.78 21.44
CA ARG A 47 10.69 24.02 20.80
C ARG A 47 10.43 23.84 19.31
N TRP A 48 11.28 23.08 18.62
CA TRP A 48 11.03 22.75 17.22
C TRP A 48 9.70 22.01 17.07
N GLN A 49 9.43 21.04 17.94
CA GLN A 49 8.17 20.28 17.89
C GLN A 49 6.95 21.19 18.08
N GLU A 50 6.99 22.17 18.97
CA GLU A 50 5.89 23.14 19.13
C GLU A 50 5.64 23.96 17.85
N VAL A 51 6.70 24.36 17.16
CA VAL A 51 6.62 25.10 15.89
C VAL A 51 6.11 24.19 14.78
N PHE A 52 6.62 22.97 14.69
CA PHE A 52 6.20 21.96 13.73
C PHE A 52 4.71 21.61 13.89
N ASP A 53 4.28 21.30 15.11
CA ASP A 53 2.87 21.03 15.46
C ASP A 53 1.97 22.18 14.99
N TYR A 54 2.39 23.43 15.25
CA TYR A 54 1.64 24.60 14.81
C TYR A 54 1.53 24.71 13.29
N MET A 55 2.64 24.51 12.57
CA MET A 55 2.65 24.56 11.10
C MET A 55 1.78 23.46 10.49
N VAL A 56 1.89 22.24 10.99
CA VAL A 56 1.16 21.09 10.47
C VAL A 56 -0.34 21.20 10.78
N LEU A 57 -0.70 21.40 12.05
CA LEU A 57 -2.09 21.32 12.52
C LEU A 57 -2.88 22.61 12.26
N HIS A 58 -2.24 23.79 12.32
CA HIS A 58 -2.94 25.08 12.19
C HIS A 58 -2.71 25.78 10.87
N LYS A 59 -1.57 25.57 10.22
CA LYS A 59 -1.27 26.20 8.92
C LYS A 59 -1.42 25.26 7.73
N GLY A 60 -1.61 23.96 7.96
CA GLY A 60 -1.82 22.98 6.91
C GLY A 60 -0.65 22.91 5.93
N VAL A 61 0.58 23.14 6.39
CA VAL A 61 1.76 23.22 5.52
C VAL A 61 1.97 21.94 4.71
N ILE A 62 1.64 20.78 5.29
CA ILE A 62 1.79 19.48 4.60
C ILE A 62 0.81 19.41 3.42
N LYS A 63 -0.45 19.80 3.62
CA LYS A 63 -1.43 19.85 2.53
C LYS A 63 -0.99 20.80 1.42
N HIS A 64 -0.39 21.94 1.77
CA HIS A 64 0.16 22.86 0.79
C HIS A 64 1.34 22.24 0.02
N CYS A 65 2.25 21.56 0.73
CA CYS A 65 3.37 20.82 0.16
C CYS A 65 2.89 19.75 -0.84
N VAL A 66 1.95 18.92 -0.41
CA VAL A 66 1.38 17.84 -1.25
C VAL A 66 0.72 18.40 -2.50
N ARG A 67 -0.02 19.51 -2.40
CA ARG A 67 -0.63 20.15 -3.57
C ARG A 67 0.41 20.69 -4.55
N LYS A 68 1.51 21.25 -4.05
CA LYS A 68 2.57 21.81 -4.89
C LYS A 68 3.37 20.73 -5.61
N TYR A 69 3.64 19.61 -4.96
CA TYR A 69 4.40 18.48 -5.50
C TYR A 69 3.55 17.24 -5.70
N MET A 70 2.33 17.42 -6.20
CA MET A 70 1.32 16.35 -6.31
C MET A 70 1.85 15.10 -7.02
N ASP A 71 2.50 15.29 -8.17
CA ASP A 71 2.98 14.18 -8.99
C ASP A 71 4.04 13.35 -8.24
N PHE A 72 4.94 14.02 -7.51
CA PHE A 72 5.92 13.35 -6.66
C PHE A 72 5.25 12.50 -5.57
N PHE A 73 4.26 13.04 -4.85
CA PHE A 73 3.58 12.30 -3.79
C PHE A 73 2.69 11.19 -4.32
N TYR A 74 2.11 11.37 -5.50
CA TYR A 74 1.40 10.30 -6.21
C TYR A 74 2.37 9.14 -6.51
N ASP A 75 3.49 9.39 -7.19
CA ASP A 75 4.47 8.37 -7.54
C ASP A 75 5.05 7.70 -6.29
N PHE A 76 5.38 8.50 -5.27
CA PHE A 76 5.87 8.01 -3.99
C PHE A 76 4.89 7.04 -3.32
N MET A 77 3.59 7.37 -3.32
CA MET A 77 2.56 6.51 -2.75
C MET A 77 2.34 5.24 -3.60
N VAL A 78 2.39 5.34 -4.93
CA VAL A 78 2.32 4.17 -5.83
C VAL A 78 3.49 3.21 -5.59
N ASP A 79 4.68 3.73 -5.28
CA ASP A 79 5.88 2.92 -5.10
C ASP A 79 6.05 2.37 -3.69
N ARG A 80 5.77 3.18 -2.66
CA ARG A 80 6.07 2.86 -1.25
C ARG A 80 4.84 2.52 -0.43
N GLY A 81 3.65 2.80 -0.95
CA GLY A 81 2.38 2.60 -0.28
C GLY A 81 1.93 3.79 0.57
N PRO A 82 0.65 3.81 1.00
CA PRO A 82 0.05 5.00 1.59
C PRO A 82 0.61 5.40 2.94
N LEU A 83 0.94 4.43 3.81
CA LEU A 83 1.49 4.73 5.13
C LEU A 83 2.90 5.33 5.08
N ALA A 84 3.67 5.09 4.01
CA ALA A 84 5.01 5.63 3.87
C ALA A 84 5.04 7.17 3.86
N ILE A 85 3.92 7.82 3.48
CA ILE A 85 3.79 9.28 3.54
C ILE A 85 3.91 9.81 4.97
N ARG A 86 3.47 9.03 5.98
CA ARG A 86 3.57 9.47 7.38
C ARG A 86 5.02 9.68 7.77
N SER A 87 5.89 8.74 7.41
CA SER A 87 7.32 8.85 7.68
C SER A 87 8.03 9.86 6.80
N ALA A 88 7.59 10.08 5.56
CA ALA A 88 8.14 11.13 4.72
C ALA A 88 7.93 12.54 5.30
N PHE A 89 6.90 12.73 6.13
CA PHE A 89 6.59 13.99 6.77
C PHE A 89 6.82 14.00 8.29
N GLU A 90 7.32 12.92 8.89
CA GLU A 90 7.51 12.79 10.35
C GLU A 90 6.21 13.01 11.15
N ILE A 91 5.10 12.43 10.66
CA ILE A 91 3.75 12.54 11.26
C ILE A 91 3.19 11.17 11.70
N GLU A 92 4.03 10.30 12.25
CA GLU A 92 3.61 8.99 12.76
C GLU A 92 2.72 9.07 14.00
N ASP A 93 2.81 10.15 14.77
CA ASP A 93 1.99 10.34 15.98
C ASP A 93 0.48 10.44 15.63
N ALA A 94 -0.36 9.82 16.44
CA ALA A 94 -1.81 9.80 16.31
C ALA A 94 -2.43 11.22 16.30
N LYS A 95 -1.77 12.21 16.90
CA LYS A 95 -2.22 13.62 16.86
C LYS A 95 -2.31 14.18 15.43
N TYR A 96 -1.63 13.55 14.46
CA TYR A 96 -1.66 13.92 13.05
C TYR A 96 -2.56 13.06 12.18
N ASP A 97 -3.30 12.10 12.74
CA ASP A 97 -4.14 11.17 11.96
C ASP A 97 -5.10 11.92 11.03
N ALA A 98 -5.71 13.01 11.50
CA ALA A 98 -6.59 13.85 10.68
C ALA A 98 -5.86 14.51 9.48
N VAL A 99 -4.61 14.92 9.67
CA VAL A 99 -3.79 15.51 8.60
C VAL A 99 -3.40 14.44 7.59
N PHE A 100 -3.00 13.26 8.06
CA PHE A 100 -2.72 12.11 7.21
C PHE A 100 -3.96 11.73 6.39
N GLU A 101 -5.12 11.64 7.02
CA GLU A 101 -6.41 11.35 6.41
C GLU A 101 -6.75 12.32 5.25
N GLU A 102 -6.49 13.62 5.43
CA GLU A 102 -6.68 14.61 4.37
C GLU A 102 -5.74 14.42 3.18
N ILE A 103 -4.48 14.04 3.44
CA ILE A 103 -3.48 13.78 2.39
C ILE A 103 -3.84 12.49 1.65
N PHE A 104 -4.25 11.46 2.39
CA PHE A 104 -4.69 10.19 1.85
C PHE A 104 -5.91 10.39 0.93
N ASP A 105 -6.92 11.13 1.36
CA ASP A 105 -8.08 11.43 0.52
C ASP A 105 -7.69 12.18 -0.75
N LEU A 106 -6.73 13.10 -0.65
CA LEU A 106 -6.30 13.93 -1.78
C LEU A 106 -5.51 13.12 -2.82
N VAL A 107 -4.56 12.30 -2.37
CA VAL A 107 -3.60 11.58 -3.24
C VAL A 107 -4.06 10.16 -3.51
N ALA A 108 -4.28 9.38 -2.45
CA ALA A 108 -4.61 7.96 -2.53
C ALA A 108 -5.95 7.74 -3.25
N ILE A 109 -6.97 8.45 -2.81
CA ILE A 109 -8.34 8.34 -3.34
C ILE A 109 -8.54 9.31 -4.51
N GLY A 110 -8.31 10.60 -4.29
CA GLY A 110 -8.62 11.65 -5.25
C GLY A 110 -7.84 11.58 -6.56
N LYS A 111 -6.61 11.04 -6.54
CA LYS A 111 -5.78 10.82 -7.73
C LYS A 111 -5.64 9.35 -8.12
N GLY A 112 -6.17 8.42 -7.32
CA GLY A 112 -6.11 6.99 -7.60
C GLY A 112 -4.77 6.32 -7.27
N ALA A 113 -3.86 6.98 -6.56
CA ALA A 113 -2.56 6.38 -6.22
C ALA A 113 -2.70 5.05 -5.45
N LEU A 114 -3.73 4.92 -4.62
CA LEU A 114 -4.03 3.67 -3.91
C LEU A 114 -4.33 2.54 -4.89
N TYR A 115 -5.16 2.81 -5.89
CA TYR A 115 -5.55 1.81 -6.88
C TYR A 115 -4.34 1.36 -7.71
N ASP A 116 -3.50 2.30 -8.13
CA ASP A 116 -2.29 1.98 -8.90
C ASP A 116 -1.25 1.22 -8.08
N HIS A 117 -1.10 1.58 -6.80
CA HIS A 117 -0.29 0.81 -5.84
C HIS A 117 -0.80 -0.63 -5.71
N VAL A 118 -2.12 -0.79 -5.54
CA VAL A 118 -2.76 -2.11 -5.44
C VAL A 118 -2.56 -2.94 -6.69
N LYS A 119 -2.77 -2.34 -7.86
CA LYS A 119 -2.58 -3.02 -9.15
C LYS A 119 -1.13 -3.47 -9.34
N LYS A 120 -0.16 -2.61 -8.99
CA LYS A 120 1.28 -2.92 -9.07
C LYS A 120 1.67 -4.09 -8.15
N ASN A 121 1.06 -4.19 -6.98
CA ASN A 121 1.39 -5.17 -5.94
C ASN A 121 0.32 -6.27 -5.77
N MET A 122 -0.56 -6.45 -6.76
CA MET A 122 -1.74 -7.32 -6.67
C MET A 122 -1.43 -8.73 -6.18
N HIS A 123 -0.37 -9.35 -6.71
CA HIS A 123 0.06 -10.69 -6.33
C HIS A 123 0.40 -10.82 -4.83
N VAL A 124 1.04 -9.80 -4.23
CA VAL A 124 1.37 -9.79 -2.80
C VAL A 124 0.10 -9.72 -1.96
N TYR A 125 -0.86 -8.89 -2.36
CA TYR A 125 -2.10 -8.69 -1.62
C TYR A 125 -3.05 -9.87 -1.72
N VAL A 126 -3.17 -10.48 -2.90
CA VAL A 126 -3.90 -11.74 -3.10
C VAL A 126 -3.36 -12.83 -2.19
N MET A 127 -2.04 -12.97 -2.09
CA MET A 127 -1.41 -13.94 -1.18
C MET A 127 -1.71 -13.62 0.30
N SER A 128 -1.58 -12.36 0.70
CA SER A 128 -1.89 -11.94 2.07
C SER A 128 -3.34 -12.24 2.48
N VAL A 129 -4.29 -12.01 1.56
CA VAL A 129 -5.71 -12.35 1.77
C VAL A 129 -5.91 -13.86 1.86
N ARG A 130 -5.28 -14.66 0.98
CA ARG A 130 -5.31 -16.12 1.02
C ARG A 130 -4.81 -16.66 2.37
N ASP A 131 -3.80 -16.02 2.94
CA ASP A 131 -3.20 -16.38 4.24
C ASP A 131 -4.02 -15.89 5.45
N GLY A 132 -5.16 -15.22 5.22
CA GLY A 132 -6.06 -14.74 6.27
C GLY A 132 -5.66 -13.40 6.89
N ASN A 133 -4.71 -12.67 6.30
CA ASN A 133 -4.17 -11.41 6.83
C ASN A 133 -4.89 -10.15 6.31
N ALA A 134 -6.15 -10.28 5.88
CA ALA A 134 -6.91 -9.21 5.26
C ALA A 134 -7.07 -7.95 6.15
N ASN A 135 -7.18 -8.11 7.48
CA ASN A 135 -7.29 -6.97 8.40
C ASN A 135 -5.99 -6.19 8.53
N SER A 136 -4.85 -6.87 8.61
CA SER A 136 -3.53 -6.20 8.63
C SER A 136 -3.27 -5.48 7.31
N LEU A 137 -3.61 -6.11 6.18
CA LEU A 137 -3.53 -5.47 4.87
C LEU A 137 -4.38 -4.19 4.79
N ARG A 138 -5.59 -4.21 5.36
CA ARG A 138 -6.45 -3.02 5.43
C ARG A 138 -5.79 -1.87 6.17
N GLU A 139 -5.08 -2.14 7.25
CA GLU A 139 -4.33 -1.14 8.01
C GLU A 139 -3.13 -0.62 7.21
N GLU A 140 -2.35 -1.51 6.58
CA GLU A 140 -1.20 -1.17 5.73
C GLU A 140 -1.58 -0.28 4.53
N LEU A 141 -2.77 -0.48 3.97
CA LEU A 141 -3.32 0.35 2.90
C LEU A 141 -3.91 1.67 3.40
N GLY A 142 -3.87 1.96 4.71
CA GLY A 142 -4.42 3.19 5.30
C GLY A 142 -5.95 3.22 5.36
N LEU A 143 -6.62 2.07 5.25
CA LEU A 143 -8.09 1.96 5.14
C LEU A 143 -8.77 1.54 6.46
N ALA A 144 -8.08 1.64 7.59
CA ALA A 144 -8.60 1.27 8.91
C ALA A 144 -9.86 2.07 9.30
N GLY A 145 -9.94 3.33 8.88
CA GLY A 145 -11.08 4.22 9.18
C GLY A 145 -12.41 3.70 8.62
N LYS A 146 -13.49 3.84 9.39
CA LYS A 146 -14.85 3.42 8.97
C LYS A 146 -15.32 4.08 7.67
N ARG A 147 -14.89 5.31 7.41
CA ARG A 147 -15.23 6.05 6.18
C ARG A 147 -14.70 5.38 4.91
N TYR A 148 -13.65 4.56 5.04
CA TYR A 148 -13.03 3.84 3.94
C TYR A 148 -13.57 2.43 3.73
N GLN A 149 -14.59 2.03 4.49
CA GLN A 149 -15.17 0.70 4.42
C GLN A 149 -15.55 0.28 2.99
N ARG A 150 -16.19 1.18 2.25
CA ARG A 150 -16.59 0.91 0.86
C ARG A 150 -15.40 0.69 -0.07
N VAL A 151 -14.36 1.53 0.04
CA VAL A 151 -13.13 1.38 -0.75
C VAL A 151 -12.46 0.05 -0.42
N TRP A 152 -12.43 -0.31 0.85
CA TRP A 152 -11.92 -1.59 1.31
C TRP A 152 -12.71 -2.78 0.74
N GLU A 153 -14.03 -2.73 0.76
CA GLU A 153 -14.89 -3.78 0.17
C GLU A 153 -14.62 -3.95 -1.33
N GLU A 154 -14.52 -2.84 -2.08
CA GLU A 154 -14.23 -2.88 -3.52
C GLU A 154 -12.84 -3.48 -3.85
N LEU A 155 -11.84 -3.25 -2.99
CA LEU A 155 -10.51 -3.87 -3.13
C LEU A 155 -10.54 -5.35 -2.71
N LEU A 156 -11.25 -5.68 -1.64
CA LEU A 156 -11.38 -7.05 -1.16
C LEU A 156 -12.07 -7.93 -2.19
N ASP A 157 -13.12 -7.43 -2.86
CA ASP A 157 -13.77 -8.13 -3.96
C ASP A 157 -12.80 -8.43 -5.11
N GLN A 158 -11.93 -7.48 -5.46
CA GLN A 158 -10.89 -7.69 -6.48
C GLN A 158 -9.90 -8.78 -6.05
N PHE A 159 -9.45 -8.76 -4.79
CA PHE A 159 -8.55 -9.78 -4.27
C PHE A 159 -9.22 -11.15 -4.25
N MET A 160 -10.46 -11.24 -3.77
CA MET A 160 -11.21 -12.50 -3.69
C MET A 160 -11.50 -13.08 -5.07
N ASN A 161 -11.84 -12.25 -6.06
CA ASN A 161 -12.01 -12.71 -7.44
C ASN A 161 -10.70 -13.26 -8.00
N ALA A 162 -9.58 -12.57 -7.79
CA ALA A 162 -8.26 -13.07 -8.20
C ALA A 162 -7.85 -14.36 -7.48
N VAL A 163 -8.18 -14.50 -6.19
CA VAL A 163 -7.99 -15.75 -5.43
C VAL A 163 -8.84 -16.87 -6.04
N CYS A 164 -10.13 -16.63 -6.29
CA CYS A 164 -11.02 -17.61 -6.90
C CYS A 164 -10.53 -18.06 -8.29
N ASP A 165 -10.16 -17.12 -9.16
CA ASP A 165 -9.61 -17.42 -10.49
C ASP A 165 -8.34 -18.28 -10.37
N SER A 166 -7.48 -17.99 -9.40
CA SER A 166 -6.29 -18.81 -9.15
C SER A 166 -6.66 -20.24 -8.71
N PHE A 167 -7.60 -20.42 -7.78
CA PHE A 167 -8.07 -21.74 -7.36
C PHE A 167 -8.76 -22.53 -8.47
N TYR A 168 -9.59 -21.89 -9.29
CA TYR A 168 -10.21 -22.55 -10.45
C TYR A 168 -9.14 -22.97 -11.46
N SER A 169 -8.16 -22.12 -11.73
CA SER A 169 -7.05 -22.47 -12.62
C SER A 169 -6.17 -23.60 -12.07
N GLU A 170 -5.86 -23.60 -10.78
CA GLU A 170 -5.11 -24.67 -10.11
C GLU A 170 -5.88 -25.99 -10.18
N ARG A 171 -7.19 -25.95 -9.91
CA ARG A 171 -8.06 -27.12 -9.94
C ARG A 171 -8.29 -27.67 -11.36
N ASP A 172 -8.37 -26.79 -12.36
CA ASP A 172 -8.44 -27.18 -13.77
C ASP A 172 -7.12 -27.79 -14.24
N VAL A 173 -5.97 -27.30 -13.75
CA VAL A 173 -4.65 -27.91 -13.98
C VAL A 173 -4.55 -29.26 -13.29
N GLU A 174 -4.96 -29.39 -12.03
CA GLU A 174 -4.98 -30.68 -11.32
C GLU A 174 -5.91 -31.70 -11.99
N GLN A 175 -7.10 -31.27 -12.42
CA GLN A 175 -8.00 -32.12 -13.22
C GLN A 175 -7.42 -32.46 -14.59
N GLY A 176 -6.76 -31.51 -15.24
CA GLY A 176 -6.05 -31.73 -16.50
C GLY A 176 -4.90 -32.73 -16.36
N MET A 177 -4.12 -32.65 -15.27
CA MET A 177 -3.07 -33.61 -14.93
C MET A 177 -3.65 -34.99 -14.61
N PHE A 178 -4.74 -35.07 -13.86
CA PHE A 178 -5.42 -36.33 -13.58
C PHE A 178 -5.95 -37.00 -14.86
N LEU A 179 -6.58 -36.24 -15.75
CA LEU A 179 -7.05 -36.73 -17.04
C LEU A 179 -5.87 -37.14 -17.94
N PHE A 180 -4.78 -36.37 -17.94
CA PHE A 180 -3.57 -36.72 -18.66
C PHE A 180 -2.94 -38.02 -18.14
N ASP A 181 -2.83 -38.20 -16.82
CA ASP A 181 -2.32 -39.43 -16.20
C ASP A 181 -3.23 -40.63 -16.49
N ALA A 182 -4.56 -40.45 -16.42
CA ALA A 182 -5.52 -41.49 -16.79
C ALA A 182 -5.37 -41.90 -18.28
N LEU A 183 -5.18 -40.92 -19.16
CA LEU A 183 -4.99 -41.14 -20.59
C LEU A 183 -3.64 -41.81 -20.88
N MET A 184 -2.57 -41.40 -20.19
CA MET A 184 -1.24 -42.00 -20.29
C MET A 184 -1.20 -43.43 -19.75
N ASN A 185 -1.92 -43.71 -18.66
CA ASN A 185 -2.07 -45.08 -18.13
C ASN A 185 -2.87 -45.96 -19.10
N SER A 186 -3.98 -45.47 -19.66
CA SER A 186 -4.74 -46.18 -20.70
C SER A 186 -3.90 -46.48 -21.95
N LEU A 187 -3.07 -45.53 -22.40
CA LEU A 187 -2.13 -45.75 -23.50
C LEU A 187 -1.04 -46.78 -23.16
N ARG A 188 -0.60 -46.84 -21.90
CA ARG A 188 0.40 -47.81 -21.42
C ARG A 188 -0.17 -49.23 -21.36
N GLU A 189 -1.41 -49.38 -20.92
CA GLU A 189 -2.16 -50.64 -20.95
C GLU A 189 -2.41 -51.11 -22.39
N HIS A 190 -2.80 -50.22 -23.30
CA HIS A 190 -2.94 -50.55 -24.72
C HIS A 190 -1.60 -50.95 -25.38
N ARG A 191 -0.47 -50.37 -24.96
CA ARG A 191 0.86 -50.80 -25.41
C ARG A 191 1.25 -52.18 -24.85
N SER A 192 0.87 -52.50 -23.61
CA SER A 192 1.15 -53.82 -23.03
C SER A 192 0.33 -54.92 -23.72
N LEU A 193 -0.94 -54.65 -24.03
CA LEU A 193 -1.82 -55.55 -24.78
C LEU A 193 -1.30 -55.82 -26.20
N ARG A 194 -0.85 -54.78 -26.92
CA ARG A 194 -0.20 -54.95 -28.25
C ARG A 194 1.13 -55.72 -28.20
N SER A 195 1.85 -55.67 -27.08
CA SER A 195 3.08 -56.45 -26.91
C SER A 195 2.79 -57.93 -26.61
N ASN A 196 1.68 -58.22 -25.92
CA ASN A 196 1.21 -59.58 -25.67
C ASN A 196 0.58 -60.21 -26.93
N GLU A 197 -0.21 -59.46 -27.72
CA GLU A 197 -0.76 -59.96 -29.00
C GLU A 197 0.34 -60.36 -29.99
N LYS A 198 1.51 -59.69 -29.98
CA LYS A 198 2.66 -60.11 -30.80
C LYS A 198 3.42 -61.32 -30.25
N MET A 199 3.20 -61.69 -28.99
CA MET A 199 3.83 -62.86 -28.37
C MET A 199 3.07 -64.14 -28.72
N TRP A 200 1.74 -64.10 -28.81
CA TRP A 200 0.90 -65.26 -29.15
C TRP A 200 0.92 -65.65 -30.64
N VAL A 201 1.32 -64.74 -31.54
CA VAL A 201 1.41 -65.06 -32.98
C VAL A 201 2.69 -65.84 -33.33
N PHE A 202 3.65 -65.98 -32.39
CA PHE A 202 4.89 -66.75 -32.63
C PHE A 202 4.85 -68.20 -32.15
N GLU A 203 3.90 -68.59 -31.29
CA GLU A 203 3.82 -69.99 -30.79
C GLU A 203 2.97 -70.91 -31.67
N GLU A 204 2.09 -70.37 -32.54
CA GLU A 204 1.29 -71.20 -33.47
C GLU A 204 1.94 -71.44 -34.84
N ALA A 205 3.16 -70.93 -35.08
CA ALA A 205 3.88 -71.10 -36.34
C ALA A 205 4.97 -72.19 -36.31
N ILE A 206 5.09 -72.98 -35.23
CA ILE A 206 6.10 -74.04 -35.08
C ILE A 206 5.47 -75.36 -34.57
N SER A 207 4.38 -75.81 -35.20
CA SER A 207 3.89 -77.19 -35.04
C SER A 207 3.30 -77.72 -36.33
#